data_AF-A0A7V8XVR1-F1
#
_entry.id   AF-A0A7V8XVR1-F1
#
_cell.length_a   1.000
_cell.length_b   1.000
_cell.length_c   1.000
_cell.angle_alpha   90.00
_cell.angle_beta   90.00
_cell.angle_gamma   90.00
#
_symmetry.space_group_name_H-M   'P 1'
#
loop_
_entity.id
_entity.type
_entity.pdbx_description
1 polymer ?
#
loop_
_entity_poly.entity_id
_entity_poly.type
_entity_poly.pdbx_seq_one_letter_code
_entity_poly.pdbx_strand_id
1 'polypeptide(L)'
;MVPLTVMVVAWIVFRILGVAGGMAVVDSWTEALRFALATMFVFTAASHFIPRTRNDLVRMVPPGLPVPGLLIAATGVLELAGAIGLLLSGVVRIAAYGLIALLVAMFPANVHAARMQLPIAGQPAMPLITRLPLQFFWIGALWWVAHDAL
;
A
#
# COMPACT_ATOMS: atom_id res chain seq x y z
N MET A 1 6.55 7.46 6.29
CA MET A 1 7.44 7.44 5.11
C MET A 1 7.90 6.04 4.74
N VAL A 2 7.99 5.09 5.68
CA VAL A 2 8.50 3.72 5.43
C VAL A 2 7.91 3.02 4.20
N PRO A 3 6.58 2.99 3.96
CA PRO A 3 6.05 2.32 2.76
C PRO A 3 6.56 2.92 1.45
N LEU A 4 6.69 4.26 1.36
CA LEU A 4 7.25 4.91 0.18
C LEU A 4 8.71 4.49 -0.03
N THR A 5 9.50 4.44 1.04
CA THR A 5 10.90 4.00 0.97
C THR A 5 11.00 2.55 0.49
N VAL A 6 10.18 1.64 1.05
CA VAL A 6 10.12 0.24 0.61
C VAL A 6 9.78 0.16 -0.88
N MET A 7 8.78 0.92 -1.33
CA MET A 7 8.35 0.94 -2.73
C MET A 7 9.47 1.47 -3.64
N VAL A 8 10.09 2.61 -3.33
CA VAL A 8 11.13 3.21 -4.18
C VAL A 8 12.37 2.33 -4.26
N VAL A 9 12.81 1.76 -3.13
CA VAL A 9 13.95 0.83 -3.10
C VAL A 9 13.63 -0.41 -3.93
N ALA A 10 12.46 -1.01 -3.75
CA ALA A 10 12.02 -2.15 -4.55
C ALA A 10 11.97 -1.80 -6.04
N TRP A 11 11.47 -0.62 -6.39
CA TRP A 11 11.37 -0.19 -7.78
C TRP A 11 12.74 -0.09 -8.46
N ILE A 12 13.72 0.52 -7.78
CA ILE A 12 15.10 0.61 -8.28
C ILE A 12 15.71 -0.79 -8.42
N VAL A 13 15.52 -1.65 -7.41
CA VAL A 13 16.06 -3.02 -7.42
C VAL A 13 15.49 -3.83 -8.59
N PHE A 14 14.16 -3.84 -8.77
CA PHE A 14 13.53 -4.54 -9.89
C PHE A 14 13.96 -3.96 -11.24
N ARG A 15 14.12 -2.63 -11.35
CA ARG A 15 14.62 -2.02 -12.58
C ARG A 15 16.03 -2.48 -12.90
N ILE A 16 16.94 -2.49 -11.92
CA ILE A 16 18.32 -2.96 -12.10
C ILE A 16 18.34 -4.43 -12.53
N LEU A 17 17.51 -5.28 -11.90
CA LEU A 17 17.42 -6.71 -12.24
C LEU A 17 16.88 -6.93 -13.66
N GLY A 18 15.98 -6.06 -14.13
CA GLY A 18 15.53 -6.04 -15.53
C GLY A 18 16.67 -5.69 -16.50
N VAL A 19 17.36 -4.55 -16.29
CA VAL A 19 18.46 -4.09 -17.17
C VAL A 19 19.63 -5.08 -17.19
N ALA A 20 19.96 -5.69 -16.04
CA ALA A 20 21.06 -6.63 -15.93
C ALA A 20 20.80 -7.97 -16.65
N GLY A 21 19.64 -8.11 -17.32
CA GLY A 21 19.25 -9.31 -18.06
C GLY A 21 18.73 -10.45 -17.19
N GLY A 22 18.49 -10.21 -15.89
CA GLY A 22 18.11 -11.23 -14.93
C GLY A 22 16.63 -11.62 -14.96
N MET A 23 15.74 -10.70 -15.35
CA MET A 23 14.29 -10.93 -15.33
C MET A 23 13.53 -10.08 -16.38
N ALA A 24 13.13 -10.69 -17.49
CA ALA A 24 12.34 -10.03 -18.54
C ALA A 24 11.00 -9.47 -18.03
N VAL A 25 10.45 -10.08 -16.97
CA VAL A 25 9.17 -9.66 -16.35
C VAL A 25 9.21 -8.31 -15.65
N VAL A 26 10.39 -7.70 -15.44
CA VAL A 26 10.57 -6.37 -14.81
C VAL A 26 11.45 -5.44 -15.65
N ASP A 27 11.54 -5.69 -16.95
CA ASP A 27 12.42 -4.89 -17.81
C ASP A 27 11.84 -3.51 -18.18
N SER A 28 10.52 -3.33 -18.09
CA SER A 28 9.90 -2.02 -18.23
C SER A 28 9.81 -1.28 -16.89
N TRP A 29 9.77 0.04 -16.94
CA TRP A 29 9.55 0.86 -15.75
C TRP A 29 8.21 0.56 -15.07
N THR A 30 7.15 0.32 -15.84
CA THR A 30 5.82 -0.01 -15.31
C THR A 30 5.81 -1.37 -14.64
N GLU A 31 6.49 -2.35 -15.23
CA GLU A 31 6.58 -3.69 -14.66
C GLU A 31 7.36 -3.70 -13.35
N ALA A 32 8.52 -3.03 -13.32
CA ALA A 32 9.27 -2.82 -12.09
C ALA A 32 8.41 -2.08 -11.03
N LEU A 33 7.60 -1.11 -11.43
CA LEU A 33 6.71 -0.38 -10.52
C LEU A 33 5.60 -1.28 -9.97
N ARG A 34 5.03 -2.16 -10.80
CA ARG A 34 4.02 -3.14 -10.41
C ARG A 34 4.54 -4.07 -9.31
N PHE A 35 5.73 -4.62 -9.49
CA PHE A 35 6.39 -5.45 -8.48
C PHE A 35 6.75 -4.65 -7.20
N ALA A 36 7.16 -3.39 -7.35
CA ALA A 36 7.43 -2.51 -6.23
C ALA A 36 6.18 -2.18 -5.40
N LEU A 37 5.05 -1.91 -6.05
CA LEU A 37 3.76 -1.71 -5.41
C LEU A 37 3.30 -2.98 -4.70
N ALA A 38 3.42 -4.15 -5.32
CA ALA A 38 3.12 -5.43 -4.68
C ALA A 38 3.98 -5.64 -3.41
N THR A 39 5.28 -5.37 -3.51
CA THR A 39 6.21 -5.46 -2.36
C THR A 39 5.82 -4.51 -1.23
N MET A 40 5.45 -3.27 -1.57
CA MET A 40 4.97 -2.30 -0.61
C MET A 40 3.67 -2.76 0.08
N PHE A 41 2.70 -3.28 -0.68
CA PHE A 41 1.44 -3.75 -0.10
C PHE A 41 1.59 -5.01 0.75
N VAL A 42 2.52 -5.91 0.42
CA VAL A 42 2.88 -7.02 1.32
C VAL A 42 3.46 -6.49 2.63
N PHE A 43 4.34 -5.47 2.55
CA PHE A 43 4.92 -4.83 3.72
C PHE A 43 3.86 -4.14 4.60
N THR A 44 2.91 -3.40 4.01
CA THR A 44 1.82 -2.77 4.77
C THR A 44 0.84 -3.81 5.31
N ALA A 45 0.53 -4.87 4.57
CA ALA A 45 -0.35 -5.94 5.00
C ALA A 45 0.21 -6.62 6.25
N ALA A 46 1.51 -6.88 6.32
CA ALA A 46 2.16 -7.47 7.49
C ALA A 46 1.90 -6.66 8.79
N SER A 47 1.82 -5.32 8.69
CA SER A 47 1.57 -4.46 9.85
C SER A 47 0.18 -4.67 10.49
N HIS A 48 -0.78 -5.23 9.75
CA HIS A 48 -2.13 -5.56 10.24
C HIS A 48 -2.15 -6.82 11.12
N PHE A 49 -1.12 -7.65 11.07
CA PHE A 49 -1.07 -8.94 11.77
C PHE A 49 -0.02 -8.98 12.89
N ILE A 50 1.00 -8.12 12.83
CA ILE A 50 2.01 -8.02 13.89
C ILE A 50 1.42 -7.32 15.12
N PRO A 51 1.45 -7.90 16.34
CA PRO A 51 0.72 -7.38 17.50
C PRO A 51 0.97 -5.91 17.81
N ARG A 52 2.23 -5.48 17.78
CA ARG A 52 2.62 -4.09 18.09
C ARG A 52 2.03 -3.09 17.10
N THR A 53 2.23 -3.30 15.80
CA THR A 53 1.73 -2.38 14.76
C THR A 53 0.23 -2.49 14.59
N ARG A 54 -0.35 -3.69 14.74
CA ARG A 54 -1.78 -3.92 14.67
C ARG A 54 -2.53 -3.09 15.72
N ASN A 55 -2.05 -3.08 16.95
CA ASN A 55 -2.65 -2.28 18.01
C ASN A 55 -2.64 -0.78 17.69
N ASP A 56 -1.59 -0.30 17.01
CA ASP A 56 -1.53 1.09 16.54
C ASP A 56 -2.57 1.36 15.46
N LEU A 57 -2.69 0.47 14.46
CA LEU A 57 -3.68 0.58 13.39
C LEU A 57 -5.13 0.53 13.91
N VAL A 58 -5.40 -0.32 14.90
CA VAL A 58 -6.72 -0.39 15.54
C VAL A 58 -7.11 0.94 16.18
N ARG A 59 -6.17 1.65 16.80
CA ARG A 59 -6.43 2.98 17.36
C ARG A 59 -6.69 4.04 16.29
N MET A 60 -6.23 3.83 15.07
CA MET A 60 -6.49 4.76 13.96
C MET A 60 -7.94 4.66 13.43
N VAL A 61 -8.66 3.58 13.74
CA VAL A 61 -10.04 3.39 13.28
C VAL A 61 -10.95 4.44 13.94
N PRO A 62 -11.69 5.26 13.17
CA PRO A 62 -12.60 6.24 13.72
C PRO A 62 -13.67 5.60 14.64
N PRO A 63 -14.08 6.27 15.74
CA PRO A 63 -14.98 5.69 16.74
C PRO A 63 -16.39 5.35 16.22
N GLY A 64 -16.79 5.85 15.05
CA GLY A 64 -18.07 5.53 14.41
C GLY A 64 -18.10 4.19 13.67
N LEU A 65 -16.96 3.49 13.54
CA LEU A 65 -16.89 2.21 12.86
C LEU A 65 -16.94 1.03 13.85
N PRO A 66 -17.80 0.02 13.61
CA PRO A 66 -17.88 -1.14 14.47
C PRO A 66 -16.66 -2.04 14.30
N VAL A 67 -16.38 -2.84 15.34
CA VAL A 67 -15.37 -3.91 15.33
C VAL A 67 -14.00 -3.55 14.69
N PRO A 68 -13.29 -2.50 15.18
CA PRO A 68 -12.01 -2.04 14.62
C PRO A 68 -10.99 -3.15 14.34
N GLY A 69 -10.87 -4.12 15.25
CA GLY A 69 -9.94 -5.24 15.08
C GLY A 69 -10.22 -6.12 13.86
N LEU A 70 -11.49 -6.30 13.51
CA LEU A 70 -11.89 -7.05 12.32
C LEU A 70 -11.65 -6.24 11.05
N LEU A 71 -11.96 -4.94 11.07
CA LEU A 71 -11.68 -4.05 9.95
C LEU A 71 -10.19 -4.04 9.58
N ILE A 72 -9.31 -3.93 10.58
CA ILE A 72 -7.85 -4.01 10.36
C ILE A 72 -7.44 -5.39 9.82
N ALA A 73 -7.99 -6.49 10.33
CA ALA A 73 -7.69 -7.80 9.77
C ALA A 73 -8.16 -7.92 8.30
N ALA A 74 -9.36 -7.41 7.98
CA ALA A 74 -9.93 -7.44 6.64
C ALA A 74 -9.12 -6.59 5.66
N THR A 75 -8.74 -5.36 6.03
CA THR A 75 -7.90 -4.50 5.17
C THR A 75 -6.54 -5.15 4.92
N GLY A 76 -5.93 -5.78 5.93
CA GLY A 76 -4.68 -6.53 5.77
C GLY A 76 -4.79 -7.69 4.77
N VAL A 77 -5.87 -8.47 4.83
CA VAL A 77 -6.14 -9.54 3.84
C VAL A 77 -6.35 -8.97 2.44
N LEU A 78 -7.11 -7.89 2.32
CA LEU A 78 -7.38 -7.25 1.03
C LEU A 78 -6.11 -6.64 0.41
N GLU A 79 -5.24 -6.02 1.21
CA GLU A 79 -3.93 -5.54 0.75
C GLU A 79 -3.09 -6.70 0.21
N LEU A 80 -3.04 -7.84 0.91
CA LEU A 80 -2.30 -9.02 0.47
C LEU A 80 -2.89 -9.64 -0.81
N ALA A 81 -4.22 -9.75 -0.88
CA ALA A 81 -4.92 -10.25 -2.07
C ALA A 81 -4.67 -9.35 -3.29
N GLY A 82 -4.73 -8.03 -3.09
CA GLY A 82 -4.39 -7.04 -4.11
C GLY A 82 -2.92 -7.13 -4.55
N ALA A 83 -2.00 -7.28 -3.61
CA ALA A 83 -0.57 -7.45 -3.92
C ALA A 83 -0.31 -8.69 -4.78
N ILE A 84 -0.92 -9.82 -4.44
CA ILE A 84 -0.86 -11.05 -5.25
C ILE A 84 -1.48 -10.79 -6.62
N GLY A 85 -2.65 -10.15 -6.67
CA GLY A 85 -3.34 -9.83 -7.90
C GLY A 85 -2.53 -8.91 -8.85
N LEU A 86 -1.72 -7.99 -8.32
CA LEU A 86 -0.79 -7.18 -9.12
C LEU A 86 0.29 -8.02 -9.83
N LEU A 87 0.61 -9.22 -9.32
CA LEU A 87 1.60 -10.12 -9.93
C LEU A 87 0.98 -11.09 -10.95
N LEU A 88 -0.35 -11.16 -11.01
CA LEU A 88 -1.09 -12.08 -11.89
C LEU A 88 -1.64 -11.33 -13.10
N SER A 89 -1.01 -11.51 -14.27
CA SER A 89 -1.32 -10.82 -15.53
C SER A 89 -2.83 -10.73 -15.85
N GLY A 90 -3.60 -11.80 -15.61
CA GLY A 90 -5.03 -11.85 -15.90
C GLY A 90 -5.93 -11.00 -15.00
N VAL A 91 -5.43 -10.52 -13.85
CA VAL A 91 -6.26 -9.78 -12.85
C VAL A 91 -5.63 -8.48 -12.35
N VAL A 92 -4.52 -8.03 -12.94
CA VAL A 92 -3.80 -6.81 -12.52
C VAL A 92 -4.71 -5.59 -12.47
N ARG A 93 -5.58 -5.39 -13.48
CA ARG A 93 -6.52 -4.26 -13.50
C ARG A 93 -7.49 -4.30 -12.32
N ILE A 94 -8.06 -5.46 -12.04
CA ILE A 94 -9.00 -5.65 -10.93
C ILE A 94 -8.28 -5.40 -9.61
N ALA A 95 -7.08 -5.94 -9.45
CA ALA A 95 -6.26 -5.76 -8.26
C ALA A 95 -5.88 -4.30 -8.02
N ALA A 96 -5.43 -3.59 -9.06
CA ALA A 96 -5.05 -2.19 -8.99
C ALA A 96 -6.22 -1.29 -8.59
N TYR A 97 -7.39 -1.43 -9.23
CA TYR A 97 -8.58 -0.67 -8.84
C TYR A 97 -9.11 -1.05 -7.45
N GLY A 98 -9.03 -2.33 -7.07
CA GLY A 98 -9.38 -2.78 -5.73
C GLY A 98 -8.48 -2.14 -4.66
N LEU A 99 -7.17 -2.07 -4.90
CA LEU A 99 -6.22 -1.39 -4.01
C LEU A 99 -6.44 0.12 -3.98
N ILE A 100 -6.80 0.77 -5.09
CA ILE A 100 -7.21 2.18 -5.10
C ILE A 100 -8.44 2.40 -4.21
N ALA A 101 -9.47 1.57 -4.37
CA ALA A 101 -10.67 1.66 -3.55
C ALA A 101 -10.35 1.45 -2.06
N LEU A 102 -9.46 0.50 -1.74
CA LEU A 102 -9.01 0.25 -0.38
C LEU A 102 -8.25 1.44 0.21
N LEU A 103 -7.33 2.04 -0.55
CA LEU A 103 -6.61 3.26 -0.17
C LEU A 103 -7.58 4.40 0.14
N VAL A 104 -8.59 4.62 -0.70
CA VAL A 104 -9.62 5.64 -0.46
C VAL A 104 -10.44 5.31 0.80
N ALA A 105 -10.86 4.06 0.96
CA ALA A 105 -11.65 3.62 2.11
C ALA A 105 -10.90 3.71 3.45
N MET A 106 -9.57 3.50 3.45
CA MET A 106 -8.72 3.62 4.64
C MET A 106 -8.30 5.07 4.95
N PHE A 107 -8.51 6.02 4.03
CA PHE A 107 -8.11 7.42 4.23
C PHE A 107 -8.71 8.09 5.49
N PRO A 108 -10.00 7.86 5.86
CA PRO A 108 -10.55 8.39 7.11
C PRO A 108 -9.77 7.99 8.37
N ALA A 109 -9.18 6.78 8.41
CA ALA A 109 -8.34 6.36 9.53
C ALA A 109 -7.04 7.20 9.61
N ASN A 110 -6.48 7.58 8.47
CA ASN A 110 -5.32 8.49 8.41
C ASN A 110 -5.68 9.91 8.89
N VAL A 111 -6.87 10.39 8.54
CA VAL A 111 -7.42 11.67 9.03
C VAL A 111 -7.60 11.64 10.55
N HIS A 112 -8.19 10.57 11.07
CA HIS A 112 -8.37 10.40 12.51
C HIS A 112 -7.02 10.38 13.24
N ALA A 113 -6.08 9.55 12.78
CA ALA A 113 -4.76 9.42 13.38
C ALA A 113 -3.99 10.75 13.43
N ALA A 114 -4.00 11.51 12.33
CA ALA A 114 -3.32 12.80 12.25
C ALA A 114 -3.95 13.86 13.15
N ARG A 115 -5.30 13.93 13.21
CA ARG A 115 -6.02 14.88 14.06
C ARG A 115 -5.81 14.61 15.55
N MET A 116 -5.79 13.33 15.92
CA MET A 116 -5.61 12.90 17.31
C MET A 116 -4.13 12.72 17.69
N GLN A 117 -3.19 13.01 16.77
CA GLN A 117 -1.75 12.85 16.96
C GLN A 117 -1.36 11.45 17.49
N LEU A 118 -2.04 10.41 17.02
CA LEU A 118 -1.86 9.06 17.53
C LEU A 118 -0.43 8.57 17.27
N PRO A 119 0.22 7.92 18.27
CA PRO A 119 1.52 7.32 18.04
C PRO A 119 1.37 6.06 17.18
N ILE A 120 2.16 5.97 16.12
CA ILE A 120 2.31 4.83 15.22
C ILE A 120 3.78 4.43 15.24
N ALA A 121 4.08 3.21 15.66
CA ALA A 121 5.44 2.70 15.84
C ALA A 121 6.31 3.62 16.74
N GLY A 122 5.69 4.27 17.74
CA GLY A 122 6.38 5.18 18.67
C GLY A 122 6.64 6.59 18.15
N GLN A 123 6.14 6.94 16.96
CA GLN A 123 6.25 8.29 16.38
C GLN A 123 4.86 8.89 16.17
N PRO A 124 4.69 10.22 16.23
CA PRO A 124 3.42 10.86 15.91
C PRO A 124 2.94 10.48 14.50
N ALA A 125 1.62 10.35 14.35
CA ALA A 125 1.01 10.13 13.05
C ALA A 125 1.43 11.21 12.04
N MET A 126 1.63 10.79 10.79
CA MET A 126 2.03 11.69 9.72
C MET A 126 1.02 12.83 9.53
N PRO A 127 1.47 14.09 9.42
CA PRO A 127 0.59 15.22 9.12
C PRO A 127 -0.18 15.03 7.80
N LEU A 128 -1.42 15.50 7.74
CA LEU A 128 -2.26 15.33 6.55
C LEU A 128 -1.72 16.01 5.30
N ILE A 129 -1.05 17.15 5.47
CA ILE A 129 -0.40 17.88 4.36
C ILE A 129 0.67 17.03 3.66
N THR A 130 1.31 16.10 4.39
CA THR A 130 2.28 15.14 3.83
C THR A 130 1.59 13.85 3.39
N ARG A 131 0.59 13.39 4.13
CA ARG A 131 -0.11 12.12 3.86
C ARG A 131 -0.94 12.18 2.58
N LEU A 132 -1.63 13.29 2.32
CA LEU A 132 -2.54 13.42 1.20
C LEU A 132 -1.81 13.37 -0.17
N PRO A 133 -0.70 14.10 -0.40
CA PRO A 133 0.08 13.96 -1.62
C PRO A 133 0.59 12.54 -1.85
N LEU A 134 1.06 11.85 -0.79
CA LEU A 134 1.50 10.46 -0.89
C LEU A 134 0.36 9.52 -1.26
N GLN A 135 -0.84 9.75 -0.71
CA GLN A 135 -2.03 8.99 -1.06
C GLN A 135 -2.36 9.11 -2.55
N PHE A 136 -2.37 10.35 -3.07
CA PHE A 136 -2.59 10.59 -4.50
C PHE A 136 -1.50 9.99 -5.37
N PHE A 137 -0.24 10.03 -4.92
CA PHE A 137 0.87 9.39 -5.62
C PHE A 137 0.67 7.87 -5.77
N TRP A 138 0.32 7.16 -4.69
CA TRP A 138 0.06 5.71 -4.78
C TRP A 138 -1.17 5.37 -5.62
N ILE A 139 -2.23 6.18 -5.52
CA ILE A 139 -3.42 6.04 -6.37
C ILE A 139 -3.04 6.22 -7.85
N GLY A 140 -2.26 7.25 -8.17
CA GLY A 140 -1.78 7.52 -9.52
C GLY A 140 -0.89 6.40 -10.05
N ALA A 141 0.00 5.86 -9.22
CA ALA A 141 0.87 4.74 -9.57
C ALA A 141 0.07 3.46 -9.87
N LEU A 142 -0.92 3.13 -9.04
CA LEU A 142 -1.82 1.99 -9.30
C LEU A 142 -2.67 2.21 -10.55
N TRP A 143 -3.16 3.44 -10.76
CA TRP A 143 -3.92 3.79 -11.95
C TRP A 143 -3.07 3.64 -13.21
N TRP A 144 -1.81 4.07 -13.17
CA TRP A 144 -0.85 3.88 -14.26
C TRP A 144 -0.66 2.39 -14.58
N VAL A 145 -0.37 1.57 -13.56
CA VAL A 145 -0.24 0.11 -13.73
C VAL A 145 -1.52 -0.52 -14.30
N ALA A 146 -2.71 -0.02 -13.94
CA ALA A 146 -3.97 -0.52 -14.48
C ALA A 146 -4.16 -0.21 -15.98
N HIS A 147 -3.61 0.90 -16.48
CA HIS A 147 -3.78 1.30 -17.88
C HIS A 147 -2.74 0.69 -18.81
N ASP A 148 -1.51 0.48 -18.32
CA ASP A 148 -0.41 -0.10 -19.09
C ASP A 148 -0.50 -1.64 -19.23
N ALA A 149 -1.39 -2.28 -18.47
CA ALA A 149 -1.62 -3.74 -18.53
C ALA A 149 -2.44 -4.22 -19.75
N LEU A 150 -2.43 -3.45 -20.86
CA LEU A 150 -3.10 -3.72 -22.14
C LEU A 150 -2.07 -3.86 -23.27
#